data_AF-A0A524I0S7-F1
#
_entry.id   AF-A0A524I0S7-F1
#
_cell.length_a   1.000
_cell.length_b   1.000
_cell.length_c   1.000
_cell.angle_alpha   90.00
_cell.angle_beta   90.00
_cell.angle_gamma   90.00
#
_symmetry.space_group_name_H-M   'P 1'
#
loop_
_entity.id
_entity.type
_entity.pdbx_description
1 polymer ?
#
loop_
_entity_poly.entity_id
_entity_poly.type
_entity_poly.pdbx_seq_one_letter_code
_entity_poly.pdbx_strand_id
1 'polypeptide(L)' 'MECPNCHVENRDDSRFCSNCATPLNLEETLPASLTQTLATPLPVILKDALIAGKYRIVEEIGRGGMGVVYKAED' A
#
# COMPACT_ATOMS: atom_id res chain seq x y z
N MET A 1 -2.43 28.47 14.68
CA MET A 1 -2.69 27.18 15.36
C MET A 1 -1.41 26.38 15.55
N GLU A 2 -1.20 25.85 16.76
CA GLU A 2 -0.01 25.05 17.08
C GLU A 2 -0.18 23.58 16.67
N CYS A 3 0.85 23.00 16.06
CA CYS A 3 0.84 21.59 15.70
C CYS A 3 0.98 20.68 16.94
N PRO A 4 0.08 19.72 17.18
CA PRO A 4 0.15 18.84 18.36
C PRO A 4 1.32 17.85 18.35
N ASN A 5 1.97 17.64 17.20
CA ASN A 5 3.07 16.69 17.05
C ASN A 5 4.44 17.35 17.17
N CYS A 6 4.64 18.48 16.48
CA CYS A 6 5.95 19.15 16.42
C CYS A 6 5.94 20.58 17.00
N HIS A 7 4.82 21.04 17.55
CA HIS A 7 4.68 22.31 18.28
C HIS A 7 5.03 23.56 17.46
N VAL A 8 5.04 23.46 16.12
CA VAL A 8 5.25 24.61 15.25
C VAL A 8 3.95 25.40 15.09
N GLU A 9 4.05 26.72 15.07
CA GLU A 9 2.95 27.61 14.75
C GLU A 9 2.61 27.50 13.25
N ASN A 10 1.34 27.25 12.93
CA ASN A 10 0.81 27.22 11.58
C ASN A 10 -0.30 28.25 11.43
N ARG A 11 -0.63 28.65 10.19
CA ARG A 11 -1.79 29.50 9.94
C ARG A 11 -3.07 28.76 10.33
N ASP A 12 -4.09 29.48 10.78
CA ASP A 12 -5.34 28.88 11.26
C ASP A 12 -6.17 28.18 10.15
N ASP A 13 -5.88 28.48 8.87
CA ASP A 13 -6.44 27.82 7.69
C ASP A 13 -5.62 26.60 7.21
N SER A 14 -4.55 26.22 7.93
CA SER A 14 -3.66 25.13 7.53
C SER A 14 -4.31 23.77 7.76
N ARG A 15 -4.50 22.98 6.70
CA ARG A 15 -5.00 21.59 6.81
C ARG A 15 -3.96 20.61 7.35
N PHE A 16 -2.68 20.85 7.04
CA PHE A 16 -1.54 20.04 7.46
C PHE A 16 -0.43 20.94 8.01
N CYS A 17 0.37 20.38 8.91
CA CYS A 17 1.53 21.05 9.47
C CYS A 17 2.61 21.31 8.41
N SER A 18 3.08 22.55 8.32
CA SER A 18 4.15 22.97 7.40
C SER A 18 5.49 22.28 7.63
N ASN A 19 5.80 21.87 8.87
CA ASN A 19 7.05 21.21 9.23
C ASN A 19 7.01 19.66 9.18
N CYS A 20 5.97 19.03 9.73
CA CYS A 20 5.92 17.57 9.90
C CYS A 20 4.75 16.88 9.19
N ALA A 21 3.96 17.60 8.40
CA ALA A 21 2.79 17.12 7.67
C ALA A 21 1.66 16.50 8.52
N THR A 22 1.70 16.59 9.86
CA THR A 22 0.58 16.15 10.71
C THR A 22 -0.70 16.91 10.36
N PRO A 23 -1.84 16.23 10.14
CA PRO A 23 -3.12 16.89 9.89
C PRO A 23 -3.53 17.71 11.12
N LEU A 24 -3.94 18.96 10.88
CA LEU A 24 -4.27 19.92 11.94
C LEU A 24 -5.79 20.08 12.12
N ASN A 25 -6.58 19.73 11.10
CA ASN A 25 -8.04 19.70 11.18
C ASN A 25 -8.52 18.28 11.51
N LEU A 26 -8.89 18.07 12.78
CA LEU A 26 -9.40 16.79 13.28
C LEU A 26 -10.87 16.52 12.90
N GLU A 27 -11.63 17.53 12.44
CA GLU A 27 -13.04 17.37 12.04
C GLU A 27 -13.16 16.69 10.66
N GLU A 28 -12.14 16.83 9.81
CA GLU A 28 -12.00 16.02 8.59
C GLU A 28 -11.46 14.61 8.87
N THR A 29 -11.22 14.26 10.15
CA THR A 29 -10.81 12.90 10.59
C THR A 29 -12.03 12.00 10.89
N LEU A 30 -13.20 12.29 10.30
CA LEU A 30 -14.04 11.18 9.84
C LEU A 30 -13.20 10.39 8.83
N PRO A 31 -13.36 9.06 8.68
CA PRO A 31 -12.56 8.26 7.75
C PRO A 31 -12.97 8.53 6.29
N ALA A 32 -13.09 9.80 5.90
CA ALA A 32 -13.20 10.25 4.53
C ALA A 32 -11.82 10.07 3.89
N SER A 33 -11.67 8.91 3.24
CA SER A 33 -10.54 8.54 2.37
C SER A 33 -9.42 7.69 2.97
N LEU A 34 -9.74 6.77 3.91
CA LEU A 34 -9.07 5.47 3.82
C LEU A 34 -9.68 4.72 2.65
N THR A 35 -9.12 4.92 1.45
CA THR A 35 -9.38 4.01 0.33
C THR A 35 -8.71 2.68 0.68
N GLN A 36 -9.45 1.83 1.38
CA GLN A 36 -9.03 0.45 1.59
C GLN A 36 -9.15 -0.25 0.24
N THR A 37 -8.01 -0.48 -0.41
CA THR A 37 -7.96 -1.36 -1.57
C THR A 37 -8.33 -2.76 -1.08
N LEU A 38 -9.35 -3.37 -1.69
CA LEU A 38 -9.62 -4.80 -1.49
C LEU A 38 -8.36 -5.56 -1.89
N ALA A 39 -7.63 -6.07 -0.91
CA ALA A 39 -6.48 -6.91 -1.15
C ALA A 39 -7.00 -8.25 -1.65
N THR A 40 -6.84 -8.52 -2.95
CA THR A 40 -7.00 -9.89 -3.46
C THR A 40 -5.96 -10.75 -2.76
N PRO A 41 -6.35 -11.88 -2.13
CA PRO A 41 -5.38 -12.84 -1.65
C PRO A 41 -4.42 -13.14 -2.78
N LEU A 42 -3.12 -12.99 -2.53
CA LEU A 42 -2.11 -13.31 -3.51
C LEU A 42 -2.38 -14.74 -4.00
N PRO A 43 -2.59 -14.97 -5.31
CA PRO A 43 -2.63 -16.31 -5.84
C PRO A 43 -1.23 -16.90 -5.60
N VAL A 44 -1.10 -17.62 -4.49
CA VAL A 44 0.09 -18.40 -4.17
C VAL A 44 0.00 -19.61 -5.09
N ILE A 45 0.66 -19.51 -6.23
CA ILE A 45 0.82 -20.65 -7.11
C ILE A 45 1.80 -21.59 -6.40
N LEU A 46 1.32 -22.79 -6.06
CA LEU A 46 2.15 -23.79 -5.38
C LEU A 46 3.37 -24.13 -6.24
N LYS A 47 4.49 -24.40 -5.57
CA LYS A 47 5.65 -25.01 -6.22
C LYS A 47 5.21 -26.31 -6.90
N ASP A 48 5.71 -26.55 -8.10
CA ASP A 48 5.36 -27.67 -8.98
C ASP A 48 3.96 -27.63 -9.62
N ALA A 49 3.21 -26.52 -9.45
CA ALA A 49 1.96 -26.33 -10.16
C ALA A 49 2.17 -26.35 -11.68
N LEU A 50 1.28 -27.04 -12.40
CA LEU A 50 1.28 -27.14 -13.86
C LEU A 50 0.31 -26.11 -14.44
N ILE A 51 0.84 -25.12 -15.16
CA ILE A 51 0.07 -24.05 -15.79
C ILE A 51 -0.11 -24.34 -17.28
N ALA A 52 -1.36 -24.23 -17.74
CA ALA A 52 -1.75 -24.49 -19.13
C ALA A 52 -1.31 -25.88 -19.67
N GLY A 53 -1.13 -26.86 -18.78
CA GLY A 53 -0.69 -28.21 -19.14
C GLY A 53 0.76 -28.32 -19.60
N LYS A 54 1.56 -27.26 -19.41
CA LYS A 54 2.89 -27.13 -20.02
C LYS A 54 3.93 -26.64 -19.01
N TYR A 55 3.69 -25.49 -18.39
CA TYR A 55 4.71 -24.86 -17.57
C TYR A 55 4.65 -25.33 -16.10
N ARG A 56 5.74 -25.90 -15.59
CA ARG A 56 5.89 -26.25 -14.17
C ARG A 56 6.57 -25.13 -13.40
N ILE A 57 5.93 -24.65 -12.33
CA ILE A 57 6.46 -23.55 -11.52
C ILE A 57 7.57 -24.03 -10.59
N VAL A 58 8.73 -23.37 -10.65
CA VAL A 58 9.91 -23.69 -9.84
C VAL A 58 9.97 -22.81 -8.58
N GLU A 59 9.91 -21.49 -8.75
CA GLU A 59 10.03 -20.52 -7.66
C GLU A 59 9.54 -19.14 -8.07
N GLU A 60 9.23 -18.30 -7.09
CA GLU A 60 9.00 -16.87 -7.29
C GLU A 60 10.33 -16.13 -7.46
N ILE A 61 10.42 -15.29 -8.48
CA ILE A 61 11.62 -14.48 -8.76
C ILE A 61 11.44 -13.01 -8.38
N GLY A 62 10.21 -12.53 -8.18
CA GLY A 62 9.98 -11.15 -7.76
C GLY A 62 8.51 -10.77 -7.66
N ARG A 63 8.26 -9.66 -6.96
CA ARG A 63 6.93 -9.13 -6.69
C ARG A 63 6.89 -7.61 -6.83
N GLY A 64 5.83 -7.08 -7.41
CA GLY A 64 5.64 -5.64 -7.57
C GLY A 64 4.17 -5.26 -7.71
N GLY A 65 3.90 -4.00 -8.04
CA GLY A 65 2.54 -3.48 -8.16
C GLY A 65 1.67 -4.18 -9.20
N MET A 66 2.28 -4.84 -10.20
CA MET A 66 1.58 -5.54 -11.28
C MET A 66 1.43 -7.05 -11.05
N GLY A 67 1.92 -7.60 -9.93
CA GLY A 67 1.76 -9.01 -9.59
C GLY A 67 3.05 -9.71 -9.15
N VAL A 68 3.04 -11.04 -9.29
CA VAL A 68 4.12 -11.96 -8.91
C VAL A 68 4.71 -12.59 -10.16
N VAL A 69 6.04 -12.63 -10.26
CA VAL A 69 6.75 -13.26 -11.38
C VAL A 69 7.35 -14.58 -10.89
N TYR A 70 7.12 -15.65 -11.64
CA TYR A 70 7.62 -17.00 -11.33
C TYR A 70 8.58 -17.48 -12.41
N LYS A 71 9.62 -18.22 -12.00
CA LYS A 71 10.43 -19.06 -12.88
C LYS A 71 9.68 -20.37 -13.14
N ALA A 72 9.63 -20.79 -14.41
CA ALA A 72 8.98 -22.02 -14.81
C ALA A 72 9.85 -22.84 -15.77
N GLU A 73 9.64 -24.14 -15.78
CA GLU A 73 10.16 -25.10 -16.76
C GLU A 73 9.05 -25.46 -17.76
N ASP A 74 9.40 -25.74 -19.00
CA ASP A 74 8.52 -26.18 -20.10
C ASP A 74 8.55 -27.72 -20.23
#